data_AF-Q6XIS4-F1
#
_entry.id   AF-Q6XIS4-F1
#
_cell.length_a   1.000
_cell.length_b   1.000
_cell.length_c   1.000
_cell.angle_alpha   90.00
_cell.angle_beta   90.00
_cell.angle_gamma   90.00
#
_symmetry.space_group_name_H-M   'P 1'
#
loop_
_entity.id
_entity.type
_entity.pdbx_description
1 polymer ?
#
loop_
_entity_poly.entity_id
_entity_poly.type
_entity_poly.pdbx_seq_one_letter_code
_entity_poly.pdbx_strand_id
1 'polypeptide(L)'
;MIPHKTKRGQAALARLRVFDGIPSPYDKRRRVVVPIAMRVLTLRSDRKYCQVGRLSHEVGWHYQDVIKSLERKRKAKLRVTLKHNRELKKLTVKARENIAKAAEP
;
A
#
# COMPACT_ATOMS: atom_id res chain seq x y z
N MET A 1 0.87 16.71 12.65
CA MET A 1 0.78 17.55 13.86
C MET A 1 2.11 17.48 14.60
N ILE A 2 3.09 18.28 14.18
CA ILE A 2 4.46 18.30 14.73
C ILE A 2 4.80 19.77 15.01
N PRO A 3 5.54 20.11 16.08
CA PRO A 3 6.00 21.48 16.35
C PRO A 3 7.05 21.94 15.33
N HIS A 4 6.61 22.18 14.09
CA HIS A 4 7.42 22.45 12.90
C HIS A 4 8.25 23.75 12.96
N LYS A 5 8.02 24.60 13.97
CA LYS A 5 8.86 25.78 14.23
C LYS A 5 10.14 25.44 15.01
N THR A 6 10.18 24.31 15.71
CA THR A 6 11.37 23.86 16.44
C THR A 6 12.31 23.09 15.52
N LYS A 7 13.63 23.16 15.75
CA LYS A 7 14.62 22.36 14.98
C LYS A 7 14.28 20.86 14.99
N ARG A 8 13.87 20.34 16.16
CA ARG A 8 13.43 18.95 16.32
C ARG A 8 12.20 18.62 15.45
N GLY A 9 11.22 19.52 15.41
CA GLY A 9 10.01 19.32 14.62
C GLY A 9 10.26 19.40 13.12
N GLN A 10 11.13 20.31 12.67
CA GLN A 10 11.57 20.37 11.27
C GLN A 10 12.27 19.06 10.86
N ALA A 11 13.18 18.55 11.71
CA ALA A 11 13.84 17.27 11.46
C ALA A 11 12.86 16.10 11.40
N ALA A 12 11.82 16.08 12.24
CA ALA A 12 10.78 15.06 12.18
C ALA A 12 9.94 15.15 10.89
N LEU A 13 9.59 16.36 10.45
CA LEU A 13 8.86 16.56 9.19
C LEU A 13 9.70 16.14 7.98
N ALA A 14 11.00 16.39 7.98
CA ALA A 14 11.92 15.97 6.92
C ALA A 14 12.05 14.44 6.79
N ARG A 15 11.82 13.68 7.87
CA ARG A 15 11.80 12.21 7.84
C ARG A 15 10.52 11.66 7.21
N LEU A 16 9.41 12.40 7.29
CA LEU A 16 8.15 11.98 6.71
C LEU A 16 8.20 12.11 5.18
N ARG A 17 7.85 11.03 4.48
CA ARG A 17 7.71 11.02 3.02
C ARG A 17 6.27 10.69 2.67
N VAL A 18 5.63 11.53 1.87
CA VAL A 18 4.25 11.38 1.40
C VAL A 18 4.23 11.51 -0.11
N PHE A 19 3.46 10.67 -0.78
CA PHE A 19 3.36 10.61 -2.24
C PHE A 19 1.91 10.38 -2.65
N ASP A 20 1.54 10.85 -3.84
CA ASP A 20 0.28 10.51 -4.47
C ASP A 20 0.45 9.26 -5.34
N GLY A 21 -0.37 8.24 -5.11
CA GLY A 21 -0.17 6.91 -5.70
C GLY A 21 1.01 6.17 -5.05
N ILE A 22 1.53 5.15 -5.73
CA ILE A 22 2.63 4.32 -5.23
C ILE A 22 3.80 4.37 -6.22
N PRO A 23 4.78 5.27 -6.00
CA PRO A 23 5.93 5.40 -6.88
C PRO A 23 6.96 4.29 -6.65
N SER A 24 7.86 4.10 -7.63
CA SER A 24 9.11 3.35 -7.42
C SER A 24 9.97 4.10 -6.40
N PRO A 25 10.58 3.45 -5.39
CA PRO A 25 10.76 2.00 -5.19
C PRO A 25 9.71 1.32 -4.29
N TYR A 26 8.63 2.00 -3.90
CA TYR A 26 7.65 1.51 -2.92
C TYR A 26 6.62 0.55 -3.51
N ASP A 27 6.46 0.54 -4.83
CA ASP A 27 5.56 -0.34 -5.57
C ASP A 27 5.88 -1.83 -5.38
N LYS A 28 7.18 -2.16 -5.24
CA LYS A 28 7.68 -3.53 -5.02
C LYS A 28 7.75 -3.93 -3.55
N ARG A 29 7.65 -2.98 -2.62
CA ARG A 29 7.77 -3.26 -1.19
C ARG A 29 6.42 -3.67 -0.58
N ARG A 30 6.47 -4.53 0.44
CA ARG A 30 5.28 -4.85 1.25
C ARG A 30 4.88 -3.59 2.03
N ARG A 31 3.63 -3.17 1.85
CA ARG A 31 3.06 -2.01 2.54
C ARG A 31 2.24 -2.49 3.75
N VAL A 32 2.19 -1.66 4.77
CA VAL A 32 1.45 -1.91 6.01
C VAL A 32 0.29 -0.92 6.12
N VAL A 33 -0.69 -1.27 6.94
CA VAL A 33 -1.84 -0.41 7.28
C VAL A 33 -1.85 -0.22 8.79
N VAL A 34 -2.32 0.95 9.23
CA VAL A 34 -2.56 1.29 10.63
C VAL A 34 -4.03 1.03 10.97
N PRO A 35 -4.39 -0.05 11.70
CA PRO A 35 -5.79 -0.44 11.91
C PRO A 35 -6.61 0.62 12.67
N ILE A 36 -6.01 1.25 13.68
CA ILE A 36 -6.66 2.29 14.51
C ILE A 36 -7.05 3.56 13.73
N ALA A 37 -6.58 3.72 12.50
CA ALA A 37 -6.92 4.83 11.62
C ALA A 37 -7.67 4.37 10.35
N MET A 38 -8.04 3.09 10.27
CA MET A 38 -8.72 2.54 9.10
C MET A 38 -10.21 2.87 9.15
N ARG A 39 -10.71 3.59 8.14
CA ARG A 39 -12.13 4.00 8.03
C ARG A 39 -13.13 2.87 8.33
N VAL A 40 -12.91 1.67 7.80
CA VAL A 40 -13.83 0.53 7.95
C VAL A 40 -13.93 0.07 9.41
N LEU A 41 -12.87 0.26 10.19
CA LEU A 41 -12.82 -0.12 11.60
C LEU A 41 -13.24 1.02 12.53
N THR A 42 -12.91 2.27 12.18
CA THR A 42 -13.11 3.43 13.06
C THR A 42 -14.44 4.14 12.86
N LEU A 43 -15.00 4.11 11.64
CA LEU A 43 -16.22 4.82 11.30
C LEU A 43 -17.38 3.84 11.16
N ARG A 44 -18.52 4.15 11.76
CA ARG A 44 -19.76 3.40 11.53
C ARG A 44 -20.22 3.52 10.08
N SER A 45 -20.84 2.47 9.56
CA SER A 45 -21.26 2.37 8.15
C SER A 45 -22.30 3.42 7.72
N ASP A 46 -23.08 3.96 8.66
CA ASP A 46 -24.11 4.97 8.42
C ASP A 46 -23.56 6.39 8.23
N ARG A 47 -22.29 6.63 8.59
CA ARG A 47 -21.71 7.97 8.56
C ARG A 47 -21.08 8.29 7.21
N LYS A 48 -21.45 9.45 6.66
CA LYS A 48 -20.90 9.98 5.40
C LYS A 48 -19.41 10.30 5.56
N TYR A 49 -18.64 10.05 4.51
CA TYR A 49 -17.23 10.41 4.41
C TYR A 49 -16.92 10.93 3.01
N CYS A 50 -15.79 11.62 2.87
CA CYS A 50 -15.29 12.09 1.57
C CYS A 50 -13.97 11.39 1.21
N GLN A 51 -13.61 11.43 -0.07
CA GLN A 51 -12.31 10.98 -0.55
C GLN A 51 -11.43 12.21 -0.79
N VAL A 52 -10.26 12.25 -0.14
CA VAL A 52 -9.30 13.36 -0.29
C VAL A 52 -8.97 13.59 -1.76
N GLY A 53 -8.71 12.55 -2.55
CA GLY A 53 -8.39 12.70 -3.98
C GLY A 53 -9.52 13.26 -4.85
N ARG A 54 -10.79 13.17 -4.42
CA ARG A 54 -11.91 13.85 -5.10
C ARG A 54 -11.94 15.32 -4.70
N LEU A 55 -11.88 15.59 -3.40
CA LEU A 55 -11.87 16.96 -2.88
C LEU A 55 -10.71 17.77 -3.45
N SER A 56 -9.50 17.20 -3.46
CA SER A 56 -8.30 17.81 -4.04
C SER A 56 -8.52 18.18 -5.51
N HIS A 57 -9.16 17.31 -6.30
CA HIS A 57 -9.43 17.61 -7.71
C HIS A 57 -10.42 18.77 -7.87
N GLU A 58 -11.49 18.79 -7.08
CA GLU A 58 -12.49 19.87 -7.09
C GLU A 58 -11.88 21.23 -6.71
N VAL A 59 -10.86 21.26 -5.84
CA VAL A 59 -10.15 22.50 -5.47
C VAL A 59 -8.99 22.86 -6.41
N GLY A 60 -8.82 22.16 -7.54
CA GLY A 60 -7.83 22.50 -8.57
C GLY A 60 -6.61 21.59 -8.66
N TRP A 61 -6.61 20.42 -8.03
CA TRP A 61 -5.54 19.43 -8.26
C TRP A 61 -5.73 18.70 -9.61
N HIS A 62 -4.84 18.99 -10.54
CA HIS A 62 -4.98 18.53 -11.94
C HIS A 62 -4.49 17.09 -12.20
N TYR A 63 -3.68 16.50 -11.32
CA TYR A 63 -3.00 15.23 -11.61
C TYR A 63 -3.82 13.96 -11.30
N GLN A 64 -5.12 14.10 -11.02
CA GLN A 64 -5.99 12.97 -10.67
C GLN A 64 -5.98 11.87 -11.75
N ASP A 65 -6.16 12.24 -13.02
CA ASP A 65 -6.25 11.27 -14.12
C ASP A 65 -4.89 10.63 -14.48
N VAL A 66 -3.82 11.41 -14.39
CA VAL A 66 -2.45 10.92 -14.60
C VAL A 66 -2.15 9.80 -13.59
N ILE A 67 -2.43 10.04 -12.32
CA ILE A 67 -2.19 9.07 -11.24
C ILE A 67 -3.11 7.86 -11.39
N LYS A 68 -4.37 8.05 -11.77
CA LYS A 68 -5.31 6.95 -12.04
C LYS A 68 -4.80 6.02 -13.14
N SER A 69 -4.23 6.58 -14.22
CA SER A 69 -3.61 5.82 -15.30
C SER A 69 -2.37 5.04 -14.84
N LEU A 70 -1.48 5.70 -14.09
CA LEU A 70 -0.27 5.07 -13.56
C LEU A 70 -0.58 3.95 -12.55
N GLU A 71 -1.54 4.16 -11.65
CA GLU A 71 -1.99 3.15 -10.70
C GLU A 71 -2.65 1.95 -11.39
N ARG A 72 -3.36 2.17 -12.51
CA ARG A 72 -3.89 1.06 -13.33
C ARG A 72 -2.76 0.20 -13.89
N LYS A 73 -1.72 0.83 -14.47
CA LYS A 73 -0.53 0.14 -14.97
C LYS A 73 0.19 -0.63 -13.83
N ARG A 74 0.34 -0.01 -12.67
CA ARG A 74 0.97 -0.64 -11.49
C ARG A 74 0.20 -1.86 -10.99
N LYS A 75 -1.13 -1.76 -10.87
CA LYS A 75 -1.99 -2.87 -10.44
C LYS A 75 -1.94 -4.05 -11.43
N ALA A 76 -1.90 -3.77 -12.73
CA ALA A 76 -1.76 -4.82 -13.74
C ALA A 76 -0.44 -5.59 -13.59
N LYS A 77 0.69 -4.89 -13.44
CA LYS A 77 2.00 -5.51 -13.17
C LYS A 77 1.99 -6.32 -11.88
N LEU A 78 1.46 -5.75 -10.79
CA LEU A 78 1.39 -6.42 -9.49
C LEU A 78 0.57 -7.72 -9.55
N ARG A 79 -0.53 -7.76 -10.32
CA ARG A 79 -1.35 -8.96 -10.48
C ARG A 79 -0.56 -10.13 -11.08
N VAL A 80 0.30 -9.85 -12.06
CA VAL A 80 1.17 -10.87 -12.67
C VAL A 80 2.16 -11.41 -11.63
N THR A 81 2.87 -10.52 -10.92
CA THR A 81 3.83 -10.91 -9.88
C THR A 81 3.16 -11.71 -8.76
N LEU A 82 1.97 -11.32 -8.31
CA LEU A 82 1.24 -12.05 -7.27
C LEU A 82 0.79 -13.43 -7.75
N LYS A 83 0.37 -13.58 -9.01
CA LYS A 83 0.02 -14.88 -9.59
C LYS A 83 1.23 -15.82 -9.57
N HIS A 84 2.36 -15.35 -10.07
CA HIS A 84 3.61 -16.11 -10.08
C HIS A 84 4.04 -16.52 -8.66
N ASN A 85 4.01 -15.58 -7.71
CA ASN A 85 4.37 -15.87 -6.31
C ASN A 85 3.42 -16.88 -5.64
N ARG A 86 2.14 -16.90 -6.01
CA ARG A 86 1.19 -17.91 -5.52
C ARG A 86 1.50 -19.30 -6.05
N GLU A 87 1.84 -19.42 -7.33
CA GLU A 87 2.24 -20.68 -7.95
C GLU A 87 3.52 -21.22 -7.32
N LEU A 88 4.55 -20.38 -7.16
CA LEU A 88 5.77 -20.73 -6.45
C LEU A 88 5.50 -21.19 -5.02
N LYS A 89 4.62 -20.49 -4.27
CA LYS A 89 4.26 -20.88 -2.91
C LYS A 89 3.62 -22.27 -2.85
N LYS A 90 2.76 -22.62 -3.82
CA LYS A 90 2.17 -23.98 -3.91
C LYS A 90 3.24 -25.04 -4.13
N LEU A 91 4.18 -24.77 -5.05
CA LEU A 91 5.32 -25.67 -5.30
C LEU A 91 6.18 -25.84 -4.05
N THR A 92 6.47 -24.77 -3.31
CA THR A 92 7.22 -24.83 -2.05
C THR A 92 6.50 -25.66 -0.99
N VAL A 93 5.17 -25.55 -0.87
CA VAL A 93 4.39 -26.38 0.07
C VAL A 93 4.46 -27.85 -0.32
N LYS A 94 4.24 -28.19 -1.60
CA LYS A 94 4.36 -29.57 -2.09
C LYS A 94 5.76 -30.15 -1.89
N ALA A 95 6.80 -29.34 -2.13
CA ALA A 95 8.19 -29.75 -1.90
C ALA A 95 8.45 -30.05 -0.42
N ARG A 96 7.91 -29.24 0.51
CA ARG A 96 8.01 -29.49 1.96
C ARG A 96 7.32 -30.78 2.37
N GLU A 97 6.11 -31.05 1.85
CA GLU A 97 5.38 -32.29 2.12
C GLU A 97 6.14 -33.52 1.61
N ASN A 98 6.76 -33.44 0.43
CA ASN A 98 7.57 -34.53 -0.11
C ASN A 98 8.82 -34.80 0.75
N ILE A 99 9.52 -33.75 1.21
CA ILE A 99 10.68 -33.90 2.09
C ILE A 99 10.26 -34.49 3.45
N ALA A 100 9.13 -34.05 4.01
CA ALA A 100 8.63 -34.58 5.28
C ALA A 100 8.42 -36.10 5.23
N LYS A 101 7.78 -36.60 4.15
CA LYS A 101 7.60 -38.05 3.93
C LYS A 101 8.90 -38.83 3.77
N ALA A 102 9.92 -38.20 3.20
CA ALA A 102 11.24 -38.82 3.01
C ALA A 102 12.13 -38.74 4.26
N ALA A 103 11.79 -37.87 5.22
CA ALA A 103 12.52 -37.65 6.47
C ALA A 103 11.84 -38.32 7.67
N GLU A 104 10.69 -38.98 7.49
CA GLU A 104 10.13 -39.89 8.48
C GLU A 104 11.04 -41.15 8.55
N PRO A 105 11.40 -41.61 9.77
CA PRO A 105 12.28 -42.76 9.97
C PRO A 105 11.70 -44.08 9.50
#